data_AF-A0A1I1DYG1-F1
#
_entry.id   AF-A0A1I1DYG1-F1
#
_cell.length_a   1.000
_cell.length_b   1.000
_cell.length_c   1.000
_cell.angle_alpha   90.00
_cell.angle_beta   90.00
_cell.angle_gamma   90.00
#
_symmetry.space_group_name_H-M   'P 1'
#
loop_
_entity.id
_entity.type
_entity.pdbx_description
1 polymer ?
#
loop_
_entity_poly.entity_id
_entity_poly.type
_entity_poly.pdbx_seq_one_letter_code
_entity_poly.pdbx_strand_id
1 'polypeptide(L)'
;MTIDSKIKKELENDAAEIDKILAQENGGLTSMLASGFKGSMRRWFVLINIVTVIISAALLWCAYQFFTVDSELQTFWGILLIVCLQLQVATKQWLFNEMSRSSLIREIKRVELAVSELEEKQNYKTD
;
A
#
# COMPACT_ATOMS: atom_id res chain seq x y z
N MET A 1 -36.50 -29.34 4.23
CA MET A 1 -35.51 -28.28 4.50
C MET A 1 -35.65 -27.25 3.40
N THR A 2 -36.00 -26.03 3.75
CA THR A 2 -36.32 -24.94 2.81
C THR A 2 -35.04 -24.42 2.15
N ILE A 3 -35.10 -24.14 0.84
CA ILE A 3 -33.96 -23.67 0.02
C ILE A 3 -33.25 -22.47 0.67
N ASP A 4 -34.01 -21.62 1.38
CA ASP A 4 -33.52 -20.50 2.17
C ASP A 4 -32.46 -20.90 3.22
N SER A 5 -32.61 -22.06 3.86
CA SER A 5 -31.63 -22.57 4.83
C SER A 5 -30.34 -23.06 4.17
N LYS A 6 -30.40 -23.47 2.90
CA LYS A 6 -29.21 -23.85 2.13
C LYS A 6 -28.45 -22.60 1.66
N ILE A 7 -29.15 -21.64 1.09
CA ILE A 7 -28.57 -20.35 0.65
C ILE A 7 -27.87 -19.65 1.82
N LYS A 8 -28.52 -19.58 2.99
CA LYS A 8 -27.93 -18.97 4.18
C LYS A 8 -26.66 -19.68 4.63
N LYS A 9 -26.63 -21.01 4.51
CA LYS A 9 -25.49 -21.85 4.90
C LYS A 9 -24.33 -21.77 3.91
N GLU A 10 -24.60 -21.64 2.62
CA GLU A 10 -23.59 -21.35 1.60
C GLU A 10 -23.00 -19.95 1.79
N LEU A 11 -23.83 -18.93 1.99
CA LEU A 11 -23.35 -17.56 2.26
C LEU A 11 -22.51 -17.46 3.54
N GLU A 12 -22.91 -18.15 4.61
CA GLU A 12 -22.12 -18.21 5.84
C GLU A 12 -20.79 -18.94 5.63
N ASN A 13 -20.75 -19.95 4.78
CA ASN A 13 -19.51 -20.65 4.41
C ASN A 13 -18.59 -19.78 3.55
N ASP A 14 -19.12 -19.09 2.55
CA ASP A 14 -18.35 -18.19 1.68
C ASP A 14 -17.81 -17.00 2.48
N ALA A 15 -18.64 -16.42 3.36
CA ALA A 15 -18.20 -15.39 4.30
C ALA A 15 -17.10 -15.89 5.23
N ALA A 16 -17.21 -17.12 5.75
CA ALA A 16 -16.20 -17.72 6.62
C ALA A 16 -14.89 -18.07 5.89
N GLU A 17 -14.97 -18.43 4.60
CA GLU A 17 -13.80 -18.69 3.76
C GLU A 17 -13.09 -17.38 3.40
N ILE A 18 -13.85 -16.33 3.10
CA ILE A 18 -13.35 -14.96 2.97
C ILE A 18 -12.71 -14.49 4.28
N ASP A 19 -13.33 -14.72 5.44
CA ASP A 19 -12.79 -14.36 6.75
C ASP A 19 -11.50 -15.13 7.10
N LYS A 20 -11.38 -16.39 6.69
CA LYS A 20 -10.12 -17.16 6.83
C LYS A 20 -9.01 -16.62 5.94
N ILE A 21 -9.32 -16.25 4.70
CA ILE A 21 -8.38 -15.59 3.79
C ILE A 21 -7.98 -14.22 4.38
N LEU A 22 -8.92 -13.49 4.98
CA LEU A 22 -8.67 -12.22 5.67
C LEU A 22 -7.80 -12.40 6.90
N ALA A 23 -8.03 -13.42 7.73
CA ALA A 23 -7.20 -13.72 8.90
C ALA A 23 -5.76 -14.11 8.51
N GLN A 24 -5.59 -14.75 7.35
CA GLN A 24 -4.29 -15.13 6.81
C GLN A 24 -3.56 -13.96 6.11
N GLU A 25 -4.28 -13.01 5.52
CA GLU A 25 -3.73 -11.77 4.94
C GLU A 25 -3.50 -10.65 5.97
N ASN A 26 -4.23 -10.64 7.09
CA ASN A 26 -4.09 -9.70 8.21
C ASN A 26 -2.92 -10.04 9.15
N GLY A 27 -1.79 -10.51 8.62
CA GLY A 27 -0.52 -10.59 9.34
C GLY A 27 0.06 -9.21 9.69
N GLY A 28 -0.70 -8.32 10.34
CA GLY A 28 -0.27 -7.02 10.85
C GLY A 28 0.22 -6.00 9.80
N LEU A 29 0.75 -4.88 10.28
CA LEU A 29 1.41 -3.84 9.47
C LEU A 29 2.48 -4.39 8.51
N THR A 30 3.13 -5.49 8.90
CA THR A 30 4.16 -6.17 8.13
C THR A 30 3.60 -6.95 6.94
N SER A 31 2.39 -7.53 7.02
CA SER A 31 1.73 -8.14 5.86
C SER A 31 1.21 -7.10 4.88
N MET A 32 0.75 -5.93 5.35
CA MET A 32 0.40 -4.80 4.46
C MET A 32 1.64 -4.29 3.73
N LEU A 33 2.76 -4.12 4.44
CA LEU A 33 4.05 -3.79 3.81
C LEU A 33 4.47 -4.87 2.81
N ALA A 34 4.40 -6.14 3.18
CA ALA A 34 4.75 -7.27 2.31
C ALA A 34 3.78 -7.43 1.12
N SER A 35 2.54 -6.98 1.24
CA SER A 35 1.55 -6.97 0.15
C SER A 35 1.92 -5.91 -0.90
N GLY A 36 2.48 -4.77 -0.51
CA GLY A 36 3.09 -3.80 -1.45
C GLY A 36 4.25 -4.41 -2.26
N PHE A 37 4.94 -5.43 -1.70
CA PHE A 37 5.96 -6.21 -2.38
C PHE A 37 5.43 -7.41 -3.19
N LYS A 38 4.12 -7.71 -3.15
CA LYS A 38 3.48 -8.79 -3.92
C LYS A 38 2.54 -8.21 -4.98
N GLY A 39 3.00 -8.16 -6.23
CA GLY A 39 2.19 -7.71 -7.37
C GLY A 39 3.03 -7.25 -8.56
N SER A 40 2.37 -6.80 -9.64
CA SER A 40 3.04 -6.24 -10.83
C SER A 40 3.89 -5.00 -10.50
N MET A 41 3.54 -4.27 -9.43
CA MET A 41 4.26 -3.09 -8.93
C MET A 41 5.55 -3.41 -8.16
N ARG A 42 5.87 -4.69 -7.88
CA ARG A 42 7.02 -5.08 -7.06
C ARG A 42 8.35 -4.53 -7.59
N ARG A 43 8.56 -4.58 -8.91
CA ARG A 43 9.79 -4.06 -9.54
C ARG A 43 9.93 -2.56 -9.32
N TRP A 44 8.82 -1.83 -9.40
CA TRP A 44 8.77 -0.40 -9.17
C TRP A 44 9.10 -0.05 -7.71
N PHE A 45 8.54 -0.80 -6.77
CA PHE A 45 8.79 -0.63 -5.34
C PHE A 45 10.26 -0.86 -4.95
N VAL A 46 10.91 -1.85 -5.58
CA VAL A 46 12.34 -2.12 -5.40
C VAL A 46 13.19 -0.98 -5.98
N LEU A 47 12.86 -0.48 -7.18
CA LEU A 47 13.56 0.66 -7.77
C LEU A 47 13.49 1.90 -6.88
N ILE A 48 12.31 2.22 -6.34
CA ILE A 48 12.12 3.35 -5.43
C ILE A 48 12.89 3.18 -4.12
N ASN A 49 12.97 1.96 -3.57
CA ASN A 49 13.79 1.71 -2.39
C ASN A 49 15.28 1.94 -2.67
N ILE A 50 15.78 1.50 -3.82
CA ILE A 50 17.18 1.76 -4.24
C ILE A 50 17.42 3.27 -4.36
N VAL A 51 16.52 3.99 -5.02
CA VAL A 51 16.59 5.45 -5.14
C VAL A 51 16.56 6.13 -3.77
N THR A 52 15.72 5.64 -2.84
CA THR A 52 15.66 6.15 -1.47
C THR A 52 17.00 6.00 -0.75
N VAL A 53 17.66 4.84 -0.89
CA VAL A 53 18.99 4.61 -0.30
C VAL A 53 20.03 5.55 -0.90
N ILE A 54 19.99 5.79 -2.20
CA ILE A 54 20.89 6.74 -2.88
C ILE A 54 20.65 8.16 -2.35
N ILE A 55 19.39 8.59 -2.23
CA ILE A 55 19.04 9.91 -1.67
C ILE A 55 19.48 10.01 -0.20
N SER A 56 19.34 8.95 0.60
CA SER A 56 19.85 8.91 1.98
C SER A 56 21.36 9.12 2.03
N ALA A 57 22.12 8.45 1.17
CA ALA A 57 23.57 8.61 1.09
C ALA A 57 23.96 10.03 0.64
N ALA A 58 23.25 10.57 -0.37
CA ALA A 58 23.44 11.94 -0.82
C ALA A 58 23.15 12.96 0.29
N LEU A 59 22.11 12.73 1.10
CA LEU A 59 21.76 13.59 2.23
C LEU A 59 22.86 13.61 3.29
N LEU A 60 23.44 12.45 3.64
CA LEU A 60 24.57 12.37 4.56
C LEU A 60 25.80 13.08 4.01
N TRP A 61 26.06 12.95 2.70
CA TRP A 61 27.15 13.66 2.03
C TRP A 61 26.95 15.17 2.05
N CYS A 62 25.75 15.66 1.73
CA CYS A 62 25.42 17.09 1.78
C CYS A 62 25.56 17.64 3.20
N ALA A 63 25.16 16.87 4.22
CA ALA A 63 25.32 17.24 5.62
C ALA A 63 26.80 17.36 5.98
N TYR A 64 27.62 16.40 5.58
CA TYR A 64 29.06 16.44 5.82
C TYR A 64 29.72 17.66 5.15
N GLN A 65 29.40 17.93 3.88
CA GLN A 65 29.94 19.08 3.14
C GLN A 65 29.47 20.42 3.75
N PHE A 66 28.23 20.51 4.23
CA PHE A 66 27.73 21.71 4.90
C PHE A 66 28.56 22.12 6.13
N PHE A 67 29.12 21.15 6.87
CA PHE A 67 29.96 21.42 8.04
C PHE A 67 31.45 21.58 7.70
N THR A 68 31.90 21.17 6.52
CA THR A 68 33.33 21.08 6.18
C THR A 68 33.80 22.15 5.19
N VAL A 69 32.89 22.71 4.39
CA VAL A 69 33.22 23.66 3.30
C VAL A 69 33.30 25.10 3.81
N ASP A 70 34.09 25.93 3.12
CA ASP A 70 34.20 27.37 3.35
C ASP A 70 32.85 28.11 3.26
N SER A 71 32.76 29.24 3.99
CA SER A 71 31.52 30.01 4.17
C SER A 71 30.85 30.47 2.87
N GLU A 72 31.59 30.66 1.77
CA GLU A 72 31.03 31.07 0.47
C GLU A 72 30.13 29.98 -0.16
N LEU A 73 30.47 28.71 0.05
CA LEU A 73 29.74 27.57 -0.52
C LEU A 73 28.80 26.91 0.50
N GLN A 74 28.88 27.29 1.77
CA GLN A 74 28.07 26.73 2.84
C GLN A 74 26.56 26.90 2.59
N THR A 75 26.12 28.04 2.06
CA THR A 75 24.71 28.27 1.72
C THR A 75 24.21 27.34 0.62
N PHE A 76 25.04 27.07 -0.39
CA PHE A 76 24.69 26.14 -1.49
C PHE A 76 24.46 24.73 -0.96
N TRP A 77 25.40 24.21 -0.15
CA TRP A 77 25.27 22.88 0.47
C TRP A 77 24.10 22.82 1.46
N GLY A 78 23.79 23.92 2.15
CA GLY A 78 22.63 24.01 3.05
C GLY A 78 21.30 23.89 2.32
N ILE A 79 21.14 24.58 1.18
CA ILE A 79 19.94 24.46 0.33
C ILE A 79 19.85 23.04 -0.24
N LEU A 80 20.96 22.49 -0.72
CA LEU A 80 21.01 21.13 -1.27
C LEU A 80 20.59 20.09 -0.22
N LEU A 81 21.03 20.25 1.03
CA LEU A 81 20.62 19.42 2.16
C LEU A 81 19.11 19.49 2.43
N ILE A 82 18.52 20.68 2.42
CA ILE A 82 17.07 20.85 2.59
C ILE A 82 16.31 20.18 1.46
N VAL A 83 16.76 20.32 0.22
CA VAL A 83 16.14 19.65 -0.95
C VAL A 83 16.22 18.13 -0.82
N CYS A 84 17.39 17.58 -0.44
CA CYS A 84 17.54 16.15 -0.19
C CYS A 84 16.62 15.65 0.94
N LEU A 85 16.45 16.44 2.01
CA LEU A 85 15.51 16.14 3.10
C LEU A 85 14.06 16.10 2.59
N GLN A 86 13.65 17.08 1.78
CA GLN A 86 12.31 17.11 1.21
C GLN A 86 12.06 15.92 0.27
N LEU A 87 13.06 15.51 -0.52
CA LEU A 87 12.97 14.32 -1.36
C LEU A 87 12.81 13.02 -0.54
N GLN A 88 13.49 12.91 0.60
CA GLN A 88 13.31 11.80 1.55
C GLN A 88 11.87 11.73 2.07
N VAL A 89 11.33 12.85 2.54
CA VAL A 89 9.97 12.93 3.07
C VAL A 89 8.95 12.61 1.99
N ALA A 90 9.10 13.20 0.80
CA ALA A 90 8.21 12.95 -0.34
C ALA A 90 8.19 11.47 -0.73
N THR A 91 9.34 10.81 -0.73
CA THR A 91 9.44 9.38 -1.08
C THR A 91 8.71 8.49 -0.07
N LYS A 92 8.86 8.78 1.24
CA LYS A 92 8.10 8.07 2.28
C LYS A 92 6.60 8.32 2.18
N GLN A 93 6.20 9.56 1.94
CA GLN A 93 4.78 9.91 1.77
C GLN A 93 4.16 9.17 0.59
N TRP A 94 4.88 9.11 -0.54
CA TRP A 94 4.44 8.36 -1.71
C TRP A 94 4.28 6.87 -1.39
N LEU A 95 5.22 6.27 -0.65
CA LEU A 95 5.15 4.87 -0.22
C LEU A 95 3.88 4.58 0.60
N PHE A 96 3.57 5.46 1.55
CA PHE A 96 2.35 5.37 2.35
C PHE A 96 1.09 5.52 1.50
N ASN A 97 1.08 6.47 0.56
CA ASN A 97 -0.05 6.66 -0.34
C ASN A 97 -0.28 5.42 -1.22
N GLU A 98 0.78 4.78 -1.74
CA GLU A 98 0.63 3.56 -2.55
C GLU A 98 0.10 2.39 -1.72
N MET A 99 0.53 2.24 -0.46
CA MET A 99 -0.04 1.26 0.47
C MET A 99 -1.53 1.50 0.72
N SER A 100 -1.92 2.75 1.00
CA SER A 100 -3.32 3.14 1.19
C SER A 100 -4.14 2.88 -0.06
N ARG A 101 -3.61 3.22 -1.24
CA ARG A 101 -4.25 2.95 -2.54
C ARG A 101 -4.49 1.45 -2.75
N SER A 102 -3.52 0.62 -2.41
CA SER A 102 -3.67 -0.84 -2.49
C SER A 102 -4.73 -1.38 -1.51
N SER A 103 -4.87 -0.78 -0.33
CA SER A 103 -5.93 -1.14 0.62
C SER A 103 -7.31 -0.77 0.08
N LEU A 104 -7.45 0.45 -0.45
CA LEU A 104 -8.70 0.95 -1.03
C LEU A 104 -9.19 0.10 -2.20
N ILE A 105 -8.28 -0.34 -3.08
CA ILE A 105 -8.64 -1.23 -4.21
C ILE A 105 -9.21 -2.56 -3.71
N ARG A 106 -8.69 -3.12 -2.60
CA ARG A 106 -9.23 -4.36 -2.01
C ARG A 106 -10.61 -4.15 -1.39
N GLU A 107 -10.87 -2.98 -0.82
CA GLU A 107 -12.19 -2.63 -0.29
C GLU A 107 -13.21 -2.41 -1.42
N ILE A 108 -12.83 -1.73 -2.51
CA ILE A 108 -13.71 -1.54 -3.68
C ILE A 108 -14.12 -2.88 -4.28
N LYS A 109 -13.17 -3.80 -4.49
CA LYS A 109 -13.47 -5.14 -5.02
C LYS A 109 -14.44 -5.93 -4.13
N ARG A 110 -14.38 -5.73 -2.81
CA ARG A 110 -15.33 -6.34 -1.87
C ARG A 110 -16.74 -5.77 -2.06
N VAL A 111 -16.84 -4.46 -2.26
CA VAL A 111 -18.13 -3.82 -2.56
C VAL A 111 -18.67 -4.31 -3.90
N GLU A 112 -17.83 -4.43 -4.93
CA GLU A 112 -18.25 -4.99 -6.24
C GLU A 112 -18.80 -6.41 -6.10
N LEU A 113 -18.11 -7.30 -5.39
CA LEU A 113 -18.58 -8.68 -5.16
C LEU A 113 -19.91 -8.71 -4.41
N ALA A 114 -20.04 -7.92 -3.33
CA ALA A 114 -21.28 -7.85 -2.56
C ALA A 114 -22.45 -7.32 -3.40
N VAL A 115 -22.22 -6.37 -4.31
CA VAL A 115 -23.24 -5.87 -5.23
C VAL A 115 -23.63 -6.93 -6.25
N SER A 116 -22.66 -7.65 -6.84
CA SER A 116 -22.95 -8.74 -7.79
C SER A 116 -23.77 -9.88 -7.16
N GLU A 117 -23.46 -10.28 -5.93
CA GLU A 117 -24.26 -11.29 -5.20
C GLU A 117 -25.70 -10.81 -4.93
N LEU A 118 -25.88 -9.51 -4.66
CA LEU A 118 -27.22 -8.94 -4.46
C LEU A 118 -28.02 -8.94 -5.77
N GLU A 119 -27.40 -8.60 -6.89
CA GLU A 119 -28.03 -8.68 -8.22
C GLU A 119 -28.45 -10.11 -8.57
N GLU A 120 -27.59 -11.10 -8.32
CA GLU A 120 -27.90 -12.51 -8.57
C GLU A 120 -29.08 -13.00 -7.72
N LYS A 121 -29.12 -12.64 -6.43
CA LYS A 121 -30.24 -12.95 -5.53
C LYS A 121 -31.55 -12.26 -5.93
N GLN A 122 -31.48 -11.04 -6.47
CA GLN A 122 -32.66 -10.36 -6.99
C GLN A 122 -33.18 -11.08 -8.23
N ASN A 123 -32.31 -11.40 -9.19
CA ASN A 123 -32.70 -12.11 -10.41
C ASN A 123 -33.33 -13.48 -10.11
N TYR A 124 -32.76 -14.27 -9.19
CA TYR A 124 -33.33 -15.55 -8.75
C TYR A 124 -34.72 -15.44 -8.10
N LYS A 125 -35.09 -14.27 -7.53
CA LYS A 125 -36.41 -14.05 -6.92
C LYS A 125 -37.49 -13.65 -7.93
N THR A 126 -37.10 -13.21 -9.12
CA THR A 126 -38.01 -12.76 -10.19
C THR A 126 -38.39 -13.87 -11.18
N ASP A 127 -37.65 -14.98 -11.19
CA ASP A 127 -37.95 -16.21 -11.94
C ASP A 127 -38.68 -17.25 -11.07
#